data_AF-A0A9D2PBL1-F1
#
_entry.id   AF-A0A9D2PBL1-F1
#
_cell.length_a   1.000
_cell.length_b   1.000
_cell.length_c   1.000
_cell.angle_alpha   90.00
_cell.angle_beta   90.00
_cell.angle_gamma   90.00
#
_symmetry.space_group_name_H-M   'P 1'
#
loop_
_entity.id
_entity.type
_entity.pdbx_description
1 polymer ?
#
loop_
_entity_poly.entity_id
_entity_poly.type
_entity_poly.pdbx_seq_one_letter_code
_entity_poly.pdbx_strand_id
1 'polypeptide(L)'
;MKRTVCFLLACILTSLVFFGYSLNNVLAKDSRPEFQRYYKSVMIRPGDSLWSLAETYRGEEMSVEEYIEELRFMNQLRSDTIHSGQYLTVLYFE
;
A
#
# COMPACT_ATOMS: atom_id res chain seq x y z
N MET A 1 -34.27 23.18 -37.93
CA MET A 1 -34.72 23.30 -36.53
C MET A 1 -34.99 21.94 -35.88
N LYS A 2 -35.94 21.11 -36.35
CA LYS A 2 -36.21 19.79 -35.73
C LYS A 2 -35.02 18.82 -35.80
N ARG A 3 -34.36 18.71 -36.96
CA ARG A 3 -33.17 17.86 -37.16
C ARG A 3 -31.97 18.27 -36.30
N THR A 4 -31.69 19.57 -36.20
CA THR A 4 -30.59 20.11 -35.38
C THR A 4 -30.83 19.91 -33.89
N VAL A 5 -32.10 20.01 -33.43
CA VAL A 5 -32.48 19.69 -32.04
C VAL A 5 -32.28 18.20 -31.74
N CYS A 6 -32.64 17.30 -32.66
CA CYS A 6 -32.40 15.86 -32.47
C CYS A 6 -30.90 15.52 -32.37
N PHE A 7 -30.04 16.15 -33.18
CA PHE A 7 -28.59 15.94 -33.10
C PHE A 7 -28.01 16.43 -31.77
N LEU A 8 -28.43 17.59 -31.28
CA LEU A 8 -27.98 18.12 -29.98
C LEU A 8 -28.39 17.20 -28.81
N LEU A 9 -29.62 16.68 -28.83
CA LEU A 9 -30.09 15.74 -27.81
C LEU A 9 -29.29 14.43 -27.83
N ALA A 10 -28.92 13.93 -29.01
CA ALA A 10 -28.09 12.75 -29.14
C ALA A 10 -26.67 12.97 -28.59
N CYS A 11 -26.05 14.12 -28.84
CA CYS A 11 -24.74 14.48 -28.28
C CYS A 11 -24.76 14.61 -26.75
N ILE A 12 -25.83 15.18 -26.19
CA ILE A 12 -25.99 15.28 -24.73
C ILE A 12 -26.09 13.87 -24.11
N LEU A 13 -26.91 13.00 -24.70
CA LEU A 13 -27.06 11.62 -24.23
C LEU A 13 -25.74 10.83 -24.28
N THR A 14 -24.96 10.95 -25.36
CA THR A 14 -23.67 10.25 -25.46
C THR A 14 -22.64 10.80 -24.48
N SER A 15 -22.63 12.12 -24.23
CA SER A 15 -21.73 12.73 -23.25
C SER A 15 -22.04 12.29 -21.81
N LEU A 16 -23.32 12.14 -21.47
CA LEU A 16 -23.76 11.67 -20.14
C LEU A 16 -23.35 10.22 -19.91
N VAL A 17 -23.49 9.38 -20.94
CA VAL A 17 -23.07 7.97 -20.88
C VAL A 17 -21.55 7.87 -20.70
N PHE A 18 -20.77 8.62 -21.48
CA PHE A 18 -19.31 8.62 -21.40
C PHE A 18 -18.79 9.12 -20.03
N PHE A 19 -19.41 10.18 -19.49
CA PHE A 19 -19.08 10.71 -18.17
C PHE A 19 -19.47 9.74 -17.05
N GLY A 20 -20.61 9.05 -17.18
CA GLY A 20 -21.05 8.01 -16.26
C GLY A 20 -20.09 6.80 -16.21
N TYR A 21 -19.57 6.35 -17.36
CA TYR A 21 -18.55 5.29 -17.40
C TYR A 21 -17.24 5.71 -16.71
N SER A 22 -16.83 6.98 -16.85
CA SER A 22 -15.59 7.47 -16.22
C SER A 22 -15.66 7.53 -14.69
N LEU A 23 -16.84 7.78 -14.11
CA LEU A 23 -17.00 7.86 -12.65
C LEU A 23 -16.95 6.48 -11.97
N ASN A 24 -17.43 5.42 -12.64
CA ASN A 24 -17.46 4.08 -12.05
C ASN A 24 -16.06 3.50 -11.79
N ASN A 25 -15.05 3.84 -12.61
CA ASN A 25 -13.67 3.39 -12.40
C ASN A 25 -12.95 4.10 -11.24
N VAL A 26 -13.42 5.28 -10.81
CA VAL A 26 -12.80 6.05 -9.72
C VAL A 26 -13.35 5.63 -8.35
N LEU A 27 -14.56 5.09 -8.31
CA LEU A 27 -15.26 4.66 -7.09
C LEU A 27 -15.03 3.19 -6.73
N ALA A 28 -14.27 2.44 -7.53
CA ALA A 28 -13.74 1.13 -7.15
C ALA A 28 -12.60 1.30 -6.13
N LYS A 29 -12.91 1.89 -4.96
CA LYS A 29 -12.01 1.88 -3.82
C LYS A 29 -12.05 0.46 -3.26
N ASP A 30 -10.95 -0.27 -3.43
CA ASP A 30 -10.78 -1.62 -2.91
C ASP A 30 -11.16 -1.64 -1.42
N SER A 31 -12.26 -2.33 -1.08
CA SER A 31 -12.80 -2.42 0.29
C SER A 31 -11.97 -3.32 1.22
N ARG A 32 -10.67 -3.50 0.93
CA ARG A 32 -9.77 -4.14 1.88
C ARG A 32 -9.56 -3.16 3.03
N PRO A 33 -9.58 -3.60 4.30
CA PRO A 33 -9.15 -2.73 5.38
C PRO A 33 -7.77 -2.19 4.99
N GLU A 34 -7.68 -0.88 4.74
CA GLU A 34 -6.40 -0.21 4.52
C GLU A 34 -5.68 -0.25 5.87
N PHE A 35 -5.03 -1.37 6.19
CA PHE A 35 -4.06 -1.40 7.29
C PHE A 35 -2.99 -0.38 6.94
N GLN A 36 -3.07 0.79 7.58
CA GLN A 36 -2.19 1.89 7.24
C GLN A 36 -0.77 1.51 7.63
N ARG A 37 0.14 1.65 6.67
CA ARG A 37 1.55 1.34 6.83
C ARG A 37 2.22 2.50 7.56
N TYR A 38 2.81 2.23 8.72
CA TYR A 38 3.59 3.18 9.48
C TYR A 38 5.04 2.73 9.59
N TYR A 39 5.94 3.68 9.78
CA TYR A 39 7.37 3.43 9.88
C TYR A 39 7.93 4.08 11.13
N LYS A 40 8.84 3.37 11.81
CA LYS A 40 9.60 3.93 12.93
C LYS A 40 11.01 3.38 12.96
N SER A 41 11.91 4.14 13.57
CA SER A 41 13.28 3.70 13.81
C SER A 41 13.37 2.99 15.16
N VAL A 42 13.97 1.79 15.18
CA VAL A 42 14.17 0.98 16.39
C VAL A 42 15.64 0.68 16.57
N MET A 43 16.14 0.83 17.81
CA MET A 43 17.49 0.43 18.16
C MET A 43 17.54 -1.08 18.36
N ILE A 44 18.49 -1.74 17.69
CA ILE A 44 18.76 -3.16 17.84
C ILE A 44 19.43 -3.42 19.18
N ARG A 45 18.85 -4.32 19.97
CA ARG A 45 19.34 -4.73 21.29
C ARG A 45 20.10 -6.06 21.21
N PRO A 46 20.93 -6.37 22.23
CA PRO A 46 21.53 -7.69 22.32
C PRO A 46 20.46 -8.79 22.34
N GLY A 47 20.56 -9.76 21.42
CA GLY A 47 19.61 -10.85 21.26
C GLY A 47 18.55 -10.64 20.17
N ASP A 48 18.44 -9.44 19.61
CA ASP A 48 17.54 -9.18 18.49
C ASP A 48 18.04 -9.86 17.21
N SER A 49 17.08 -10.28 16.38
CA SER A 49 17.30 -10.84 15.05
C SER A 49 16.24 -10.28 14.09
N LEU A 50 16.45 -10.46 12.77
CA LEU A 50 15.42 -10.10 11.80
C LEU A 50 14.10 -10.85 12.05
N TRP A 51 14.18 -12.10 12.53
CA TRP A 51 13.01 -12.91 12.90
C TRP A 51 12.26 -12.36 14.12
N SER A 52 12.97 -11.99 15.19
CA SER A 52 12.31 -11.42 16.37
C SER A 52 11.67 -10.07 16.07
N LEU A 53 12.28 -9.26 15.18
CA LEU A 53 11.66 -8.04 14.67
C LEU A 53 10.42 -8.33 13.84
N ALA A 54 10.47 -9.33 12.95
CA ALA A 54 9.32 -9.75 12.15
C ALA A 54 8.17 -10.24 13.02
N GLU A 55 8.43 -11.07 14.03
CA GLU A 55 7.43 -11.51 15.00
C GLU A 55 6.77 -10.35 15.75
N THR A 56 7.54 -9.28 16.02
CA THR A 56 7.06 -8.12 16.77
C THR A 56 6.25 -7.15 15.92
N TYR A 57 6.65 -6.94 14.67
CA TYR A 57 6.16 -5.81 13.85
C TYR A 57 5.39 -6.20 12.59
N ARG A 58 5.46 -7.45 12.13
CA ARG A 58 4.70 -7.86 10.95
C ARG A 58 3.20 -7.74 11.23
N GLY A 59 2.46 -7.29 10.24
CA GLY A 59 1.00 -7.41 10.23
C GLY A 59 0.58 -8.85 9.95
N GLU A 60 -0.68 -9.17 10.22
CA GLU A 60 -1.25 -10.49 9.91
C GLU A 60 -1.23 -10.81 8.41
N GLU A 61 -1.20 -9.77 7.57
CA GLU A 61 -1.20 -9.90 6.11
C GLU A 61 0.13 -10.33 5.50
N MET A 62 1.23 -10.32 6.28
CA MET A 62 2.56 -10.68 5.78
C MET A 62 3.09 -11.94 6.46
N SER A 63 3.68 -12.84 5.68
CA SER A 63 4.51 -13.90 6.22
C SER A 63 5.79 -13.34 6.87
N VAL A 64 6.43 -14.15 7.70
CA VAL A 64 7.68 -13.75 8.36
C VAL A 64 8.76 -13.47 7.31
N GLU A 65 8.82 -14.30 6.27
CA GLU A 65 9.78 -14.21 5.18
C GLU A 65 9.59 -12.93 4.36
N GLU A 66 8.35 -12.62 3.95
CA GLU A 66 8.02 -11.38 3.24
C GLU A 66 8.39 -10.15 4.05
N TYR A 67 8.13 -10.17 5.36
CA TYR A 67 8.48 -9.06 6.23
C TYR A 67 10.00 -8.90 6.37
N ILE A 68 10.76 -9.99 6.48
CA ILE A 68 12.21 -9.94 6.54
C ILE A 68 12.78 -9.36 5.23
N GLU A 69 12.27 -9.77 4.06
CA GLU A 69 12.68 -9.21 2.77
C GLU A 69 12.46 -7.70 2.71
N GLU A 70 11.26 -7.24 3.08
CA GLU A 70 10.92 -5.81 3.12
C GLU A 70 11.81 -5.05 4.12
N LEU A 71 12.02 -5.60 5.31
CA LEU A 71 12.88 -5.02 6.34
C LEU A 71 14.32 -4.86 5.84
N ARG A 72 14.86 -5.86 5.15
CA ARG A 72 16.19 -5.79 4.55
C ARG A 72 16.24 -4.76 3.43
N PHE A 73 15.24 -4.73 2.57
CA PHE A 73 15.15 -3.77 1.47
C PHE A 73 15.14 -2.33 1.98
N MET A 74 14.28 -2.01 2.95
CA MET A 74 14.17 -0.66 3.55
C MET A 74 15.46 -0.18 4.22
N ASN A 75 16.25 -1.10 4.76
CA ASN A 75 17.49 -0.79 5.50
C ASN A 75 18.76 -1.09 4.70
N GLN A 76 18.64 -1.43 3.41
CA GLN A 76 19.76 -1.78 2.53
C GLN A 76 20.66 -2.90 3.09
N LEU A 77 20.07 -3.84 3.84
CA LEU A 77 20.79 -4.97 4.40
C LEU A 77 21.11 -5.96 3.28
N ARG A 78 22.38 -6.35 3.18
CA ARG A 78 22.86 -7.33 2.18
C ARG A 78 22.89 -8.77 2.70
N SER A 79 22.70 -8.94 4.01
CA SER A 79 22.67 -10.21 4.71
C SER A 79 21.73 -10.12 5.91
N ASP A 80 21.52 -11.24 6.60
CA ASP A 80 20.71 -11.30 7.81
C ASP A 80 21.44 -10.81 9.06
N THR A 81 22.67 -10.31 8.90
CA THR A 81 23.52 -9.86 10.00
C THR A 81 23.15 -8.44 10.41
N ILE A 82 22.74 -8.30 11.67
CA ILE A 82 22.48 -7.02 12.33
C ILE A 82 23.27 -6.95 13.63
N HIS A 83 23.57 -5.74 14.09
CA HIS A 83 24.41 -5.51 15.26
C HIS A 83 23.71 -4.63 16.29
N SER A 84 23.91 -4.95 17.58
CA SER A 84 23.39 -4.14 18.67
C SER A 84 23.89 -2.70 18.59
N GLY A 85 23.01 -1.75 18.89
CA GLY A 85 23.30 -0.31 18.80
C GLY A 85 23.04 0.29 17.41
N GLN A 86 22.83 -0.53 16.38
CA GLN A 86 22.31 -0.04 15.09
C GLN A 86 20.84 0.36 15.22
N TYR A 87 20.39 1.20 14.29
CA TYR A 87 18.99 1.54 14.14
C TYR A 87 18.47 1.01 12.82
N LEU A 88 17.34 0.31 12.86
CA LEU A 88 16.63 -0.11 11.65
C LEU A 88 15.27 0.60 11.58
N THR A 89 14.87 0.96 10.36
CA THR A 89 13.50 1.36 10.05
C THR A 89 12.63 0.11 9.97
N VAL A 90 11.62 0.01 10.82
CA VAL A 90 10.63 -1.07 10.79
C VAL A 90 9.29 -0.56 10.27
N LEU A 91 8.62 -1.40 9.51
CA LEU A 91 7.22 -1.24 9.09
C LEU A 91 6.31 -1.81 10.17
N TYR A 92 5.23 -1.14 10.53
CA TYR A 92 4.19 -1.69 11.40
C TYR A 92 2.81 -1.17 10.97
N PHE A 93 1.77 -1.74 11.56
CA PHE A 93 0.38 -1.44 11.25
C PHE A 93 -0.34 -1.04 12.55
N GLU A 94 -1.27 -0.09 12.48
CA GLU A 94 -2.21 0.25 13.55
C GLU A 94 -3.61 -0.30 13.25
#